data_AF-F0GE87-F1
#
_entry.id   AF-F0GE87-F1
#
_cell.length_a   1.000
_cell.length_b   1.000
_cell.length_c   1.000
_cell.angle_alpha   90.00
_cell.angle_beta   90.00
_cell.angle_gamma   90.00
#
_symmetry.space_group_name_H-M   'P 1'
#
loop_
_entity.id
_entity.type
_entity.pdbx_description
1 polymer ?
#
loop_
_entity_poly.entity_id
_entity_poly.type
_entity_poly.pdbx_seq_one_letter_code
_entity_poly.pdbx_strand_id
1 'polypeptide(L)'
;FSMLMQLSGLVRGNPSAYKPGVTQQFFVIDNNSGETWPITVIGDEQVQTQAGIVQARHFMRLPRRDGDTRRIDMWLAPSLGWLPARLVQTEPNGAQIELLWHGRLAPPAADATNAPAAASSPAAASVASSPAQPAQPPQPPQPAPQPAEPPTPPASSPAAP
;
A
#
# COMPACT_ATOMS: atom_id res chain seq x y z
N PHE A 1 -18.29 -6.33 -5.97
CA PHE A 1 -17.04 -5.54 -5.81
C PHE A 1 -16.49 -5.48 -4.38
N SER A 2 -17.28 -5.61 -3.31
CA SER A 2 -16.79 -5.53 -1.91
C SER A 2 -15.72 -6.57 -1.54
N MET A 3 -15.84 -7.80 -2.03
CA MET A 3 -14.89 -8.90 -1.77
C MET A 3 -13.46 -8.56 -2.17
N LEU A 4 -13.25 -7.85 -3.29
CA LEU A 4 -11.90 -7.48 -3.74
C LEU A 4 -11.19 -6.59 -2.72
N MET A 5 -11.90 -5.60 -2.17
CA MET A 5 -11.34 -4.71 -1.15
C MET A 5 -11.14 -5.43 0.19
N GLN A 6 -12.04 -6.36 0.53
CA GLN A 6 -11.87 -7.22 1.70
C GLN A 6 -10.61 -8.09 1.57
N LEU A 7 -10.41 -8.72 0.41
CA LEU A 7 -9.21 -9.51 0.12
C LEU A 7 -7.95 -8.64 0.22
N SER A 8 -7.95 -7.45 -0.39
CA SER A 8 -6.84 -6.49 -0.26
C SER A 8 -6.51 -6.17 1.21
N GLY A 9 -7.52 -5.91 2.04
CA GLY A 9 -7.32 -5.65 3.47
C GLY A 9 -6.71 -6.84 4.21
N LEU A 10 -7.20 -8.05 3.96
CA LEU A 10 -6.69 -9.27 4.60
C LEU A 10 -5.25 -9.58 4.17
N VAL A 11 -4.97 -9.51 2.88
CA VAL A 11 -3.62 -9.76 2.34
C VAL A 11 -2.65 -8.71 2.86
N ARG A 12 -3.05 -7.43 2.93
CA ARG A 12 -2.24 -6.38 3.53
C ARG A 12 -1.94 -6.62 5.00
N GLY A 13 -2.88 -7.19 5.75
CA GLY A 13 -2.73 -7.48 7.18
C GLY A 13 -1.77 -8.65 7.48
N ASN A 14 -1.74 -9.68 6.63
CA ASN A 14 -0.78 -10.78 6.77
C ASN A 14 -0.41 -11.39 5.40
N PRO A 15 0.53 -10.76 4.65
CA PRO A 15 0.89 -11.24 3.31
C PRO A 15 1.52 -12.64 3.29
N SER A 16 2.16 -13.05 4.38
CA SER A 16 2.88 -14.31 4.48
C SER A 16 1.95 -15.54 4.54
N ALA A 17 0.69 -15.34 4.92
CA ALA A 17 -0.34 -16.38 4.94
C ALA A 17 -0.86 -16.75 3.54
N TYR A 18 -0.69 -15.86 2.56
CA TYR A 18 -1.22 -16.02 1.21
C TYR A 18 -0.17 -16.61 0.26
N LYS A 19 0.25 -17.85 0.51
CA LYS A 19 1.19 -18.58 -0.35
C LYS A 19 0.44 -19.26 -1.51
N PRO A 20 1.11 -19.54 -2.65
CA PRO A 20 0.51 -20.31 -3.75
C PRO A 20 -0.19 -21.58 -3.26
N GLY A 21 -1.40 -21.83 -3.78
CA GLY A 21 -2.27 -22.95 -3.39
C GLY A 21 -3.17 -22.69 -2.18
N VAL A 22 -2.92 -21.64 -1.38
CA VAL A 22 -3.82 -21.29 -0.26
C VAL A 22 -5.16 -20.81 -0.82
N THR A 23 -6.24 -21.38 -0.31
CA THR A 23 -7.62 -21.05 -0.69
C THR A 23 -8.36 -20.41 0.48
N GLN A 24 -9.03 -19.29 0.23
CA GLN A 24 -9.87 -18.61 1.20
C GLN A 24 -11.30 -18.50 0.70
N GLN A 25 -12.28 -18.69 1.59
CA GLN A 25 -13.69 -18.62 1.25
C GLN A 25 -14.27 -17.25 1.60
N PHE A 26 -15.04 -16.68 0.67
CA PHE A 26 -15.75 -15.42 0.85
C PHE A 26 -17.22 -15.59 0.52
N PHE A 27 -18.11 -15.13 1.39
CA PHE A 27 -19.54 -15.07 1.07
C PHE A 27 -19.85 -13.78 0.31
N VAL A 28 -20.39 -13.90 -0.89
CA VAL A 28 -20.66 -12.79 -1.81
C VAL A 28 -22.12 -12.81 -2.20
N ILE A 29 -22.81 -11.67 -2.05
CA ILE A 29 -24.15 -11.48 -2.63
C ILE A 29 -23.97 -10.92 -4.04
N ASP A 30 -24.47 -11.66 -5.03
CA ASP A 30 -24.61 -11.23 -6.42
C ASP A 30 -26.08 -10.84 -6.71
N ASN A 31 -26.43 -10.49 -7.96
CA ASN A 31 -27.72 -9.92 -8.33
C ASN A 31 -28.92 -10.82 -7.97
N ASN A 32 -28.71 -12.12 -7.81
CA ASN A 32 -29.75 -13.13 -7.71
C ASN A 32 -29.54 -14.11 -6.56
N SER A 33 -28.36 -14.15 -5.92
CA SER A 33 -28.06 -15.13 -4.87
C SER A 33 -26.86 -14.74 -4.01
N GLY A 34 -26.82 -15.27 -2.79
CA GLY A 34 -25.64 -15.27 -1.93
C GLY A 34 -24.84 -16.55 -2.11
N GLU A 35 -23.54 -16.44 -2.36
CA GLU A 35 -22.69 -17.56 -2.76
C GLU A 35 -21.34 -17.52 -2.04
N THR A 36 -20.85 -18.69 -1.62
CA THR A 36 -19.48 -18.84 -1.12
C THR A 36 -18.52 -19.02 -2.28
N TRP A 37 -17.56 -18.12 -2.41
CA TRP A 37 -16.54 -18.10 -3.44
C TRP A 37 -15.19 -18.55 -2.89
N PRO A 38 -14.63 -19.67 -3.39
CA PRO A 38 -13.27 -20.10 -3.09
C PRO A 38 -12.27 -19.27 -3.92
N ILE A 39 -11.44 -18.49 -3.26
CA ILE A 39 -10.39 -17.67 -3.86
C ILE A 39 -9.03 -18.30 -3.55
N THR A 40 -8.32 -18.72 -4.58
CA THR A 40 -7.03 -19.40 -4.47
C THR A 40 -5.91 -18.48 -4.87
N VAL A 41 -4.82 -18.48 -4.12
CA VAL A 41 -3.57 -17.85 -4.51
C VAL A 41 -2.90 -18.69 -5.60
N ILE A 42 -2.64 -18.10 -6.75
CA ILE A 42 -1.98 -18.78 -7.87
C ILE A 42 -0.46 -18.61 -7.78
N GLY A 43 0.01 -17.37 -7.63
CA GLY A 43 1.43 -17.05 -7.64
C GLY A 43 1.67 -15.56 -7.76
N ASP A 44 2.94 -15.17 -7.83
CA ASP A 44 3.33 -13.80 -8.14
C ASP A 44 3.62 -13.67 -9.65
N GLU A 45 3.12 -12.61 -10.29
CA GLU A 45 3.16 -12.36 -11.73
C GLU A 45 3.47 -10.88 -12.03
N GLN A 46 4.16 -10.64 -13.14
CA GLN A 46 4.34 -9.28 -13.68
C GLN A 46 3.09 -8.83 -14.43
N VAL A 47 2.48 -7.76 -13.97
CA VAL A 47 1.29 -7.16 -14.58
C VAL A 47 1.68 -5.88 -15.30
N GLN A 48 1.43 -5.83 -16.61
CA GLN A 48 1.55 -4.61 -17.39
C GLN A 48 0.36 -3.69 -17.06
N THR A 49 0.65 -2.57 -16.40
CA THR A 49 -0.33 -1.51 -16.15
C THR A 49 -0.05 -0.30 -17.03
N GLN A 50 -0.97 0.66 -17.05
CA GLN A 50 -0.74 1.93 -17.77
C GLN A 50 0.34 2.79 -17.11
N ALA A 51 0.62 2.55 -15.82
CA ALA A 51 1.71 3.19 -15.08
C ALA A 51 3.04 2.42 -15.16
N GLY A 52 3.11 1.36 -15.97
CA GLY A 52 4.28 0.47 -16.09
C GLY A 52 4.04 -0.94 -15.55
N ILE A 53 5.09 -1.74 -15.50
CA ILE A 53 5.02 -3.12 -15.01
C ILE A 53 5.08 -3.13 -13.48
N VAL A 54 4.17 -3.85 -12.84
CA VAL A 54 4.18 -4.07 -11.38
C VAL A 54 4.19 -5.57 -11.06
N GLN A 55 4.95 -5.96 -10.06
CA GLN A 55 4.83 -7.31 -9.49
C GLN A 55 3.54 -7.39 -8.66
N ALA A 56 2.72 -8.41 -8.92
CA ALA A 56 1.46 -8.59 -8.24
C ALA A 56 1.20 -10.07 -7.94
N ARG A 57 0.52 -10.34 -6.82
CA ARG A 57 0.03 -11.67 -6.50
C ARG A 57 -1.29 -11.92 -7.21
N HIS A 58 -1.33 -12.98 -7.99
CA HIS A 58 -2.51 -13.46 -8.70
C HIS A 58 -3.36 -14.36 -7.80
N PHE A 59 -4.65 -14.08 -7.78
CA PHE A 59 -5.69 -14.84 -7.11
C PHE A 59 -6.76 -15.19 -8.13
N MET A 60 -7.30 -16.40 -8.05
CA MET A 60 -8.35 -16.87 -8.94
C MET A 60 -9.53 -17.42 -8.14
N ARG A 61 -10.74 -17.11 -8.59
CA ARG A 61 -11.94 -17.80 -8.10
C ARG A 61 -12.02 -19.19 -8.73
N LEU A 62 -12.06 -20.24 -7.90
CA LEU A 62 -12.29 -21.60 -8.41
C LEU A 62 -13.78 -21.80 -8.78
N PRO A 63 -14.07 -22.62 -9.80
CA PRO A 63 -15.42 -23.12 -10.05
C PRO A 63 -16.00 -23.80 -8.81
N ARG A 64 -17.27 -23.52 -8.50
CA ARG A 64 -17.90 -24.05 -7.27
C ARG A 64 -18.64 -25.37 -7.50
N ARG A 65 -19.05 -25.61 -8.73
CA ARG A 65 -19.85 -26.77 -9.17
C ARG A 65 -19.64 -26.99 -10.65
N ASP A 66 -20.00 -28.18 -11.12
CA ASP A 66 -20.06 -28.44 -12.56
C ASP A 66 -20.94 -27.41 -13.26
N GLY A 67 -20.41 -26.81 -14.33
CA GLY A 67 -21.04 -25.73 -15.08
C GLY A 67 -20.83 -24.31 -14.53
N ASP A 68 -20.10 -24.12 -13.42
CA ASP A 68 -19.68 -22.77 -13.00
C ASP A 68 -18.49 -22.29 -13.85
N THR A 69 -18.81 -21.67 -14.99
CA THR A 69 -17.82 -21.20 -15.97
C THR A 69 -17.40 -19.75 -15.75
N ARG A 70 -18.02 -19.03 -14.80
CA ARG A 70 -17.61 -17.65 -14.49
C ARG A 70 -16.23 -17.69 -13.83
N ARG A 71 -15.29 -16.95 -14.39
CA ARG A 71 -13.91 -16.84 -13.87
C ARG A 71 -13.66 -15.42 -13.41
N ILE A 72 -12.95 -15.30 -12.29
CA ILE A 72 -12.51 -14.00 -11.76
C ILE A 72 -11.05 -14.14 -11.37
N ASP A 73 -10.21 -13.37 -12.03
CA ASP A 73 -8.78 -13.28 -11.79
C ASP A 73 -8.46 -11.89 -11.22
N MET A 74 -7.72 -11.86 -10.13
CA MET A 74 -7.41 -10.66 -9.36
C MET A 74 -5.90 -10.58 -9.15
N TRP A 75 -5.29 -9.44 -9.43
CA TRP A 75 -3.87 -9.20 -9.16
C TRP A 75 -3.72 -8.09 -8.14
N LEU A 76 -3.09 -8.38 -7.01
CA LEU A 76 -2.84 -7.42 -5.93
C LEU A 76 -1.34 -7.12 -5.83
N ALA A 77 -0.96 -5.85 -5.95
CA ALA A 77 0.45 -5.47 -6.00
C ALA A 77 0.97 -5.00 -4.62
N PRO A 78 2.06 -5.59 -4.07
CA PRO A 78 2.67 -5.12 -2.83
C PRO A 78 3.14 -3.66 -2.92
N SER A 79 3.67 -3.25 -4.08
CA SER A 79 4.12 -1.88 -4.34
C SER A 79 2.99 -0.85 -4.31
N LEU A 80 1.75 -1.29 -4.54
CA LEU A 80 0.54 -0.47 -4.41
C LEU A 80 -0.12 -0.62 -3.02
N GLY A 81 0.56 -1.26 -2.06
CA GLY A 81 -0.01 -1.53 -0.73
C GLY A 81 -1.08 -2.63 -0.74
N TRP A 82 -0.92 -3.63 -1.61
CA TRP A 82 -1.86 -4.73 -1.86
C TRP A 82 -3.20 -4.32 -2.47
N LEU A 83 -3.22 -3.17 -3.14
CA LEU A 83 -4.37 -2.73 -3.93
C LEU A 83 -4.46 -3.50 -5.25
N PRO A 84 -5.66 -3.54 -5.87
CA PRO A 84 -5.86 -4.19 -7.16
C PRO A 84 -5.07 -3.49 -8.27
N ALA A 85 -4.14 -4.22 -8.88
CA ALA A 85 -3.42 -3.80 -10.09
C ALA A 85 -4.18 -4.18 -11.37
N ARG A 86 -4.89 -5.32 -11.35
CA ARG A 86 -5.70 -5.82 -12.45
C ARG A 86 -6.85 -6.68 -11.91
N LEU A 87 -7.98 -6.65 -12.60
CA LEU A 87 -9.11 -7.56 -12.42
C LEU A 87 -9.58 -8.01 -13.80
N VAL A 88 -9.73 -9.31 -13.98
CA VAL A 88 -10.37 -9.87 -15.17
C VAL A 88 -11.55 -10.71 -14.71
N GLN A 89 -12.73 -10.43 -15.25
CA GLN A 89 -13.95 -11.18 -15.01
C GLN A 89 -14.46 -11.70 -16.34
N THR A 90 -14.56 -13.03 -16.45
CA THR A 90 -15.10 -13.71 -17.62
C THR A 90 -16.44 -14.32 -17.25
N GLU A 91 -17.49 -13.92 -17.96
CA GLU A 91 -18.85 -14.42 -17.80
C GLU A 91 -19.06 -15.74 -18.55
N PRO A 92 -20.09 -16.53 -18.21
CA PRO A 92 -20.38 -17.82 -18.86
C PRO A 92 -20.61 -17.73 -20.37
N ASN A 93 -21.04 -16.57 -20.87
CA ASN A 93 -21.23 -16.30 -22.29
C ASN A 93 -19.91 -15.93 -23.03
N GLY A 94 -18.78 -15.94 -22.33
CA GLY A 94 -17.46 -15.55 -22.84
C GLY A 94 -17.17 -14.05 -22.81
N ALA A 95 -18.13 -13.21 -22.39
CA ALA A 95 -17.89 -11.78 -22.24
C ALA A 95 -16.84 -11.55 -21.15
N GLN A 96 -15.89 -10.64 -21.41
CA GLN A 96 -14.80 -10.34 -20.51
C GLN A 96 -14.80 -8.87 -20.15
N ILE A 97 -14.69 -8.59 -18.85
CA ILE A 97 -14.49 -7.26 -18.29
C ILE A 97 -13.10 -7.23 -17.68
N GLU A 98 -12.32 -6.23 -18.06
CA GLU A 98 -11.00 -5.99 -17.51
C GLU A 98 -10.92 -4.61 -16.87
N LEU A 99 -10.41 -4.56 -15.63
CA LEU A 99 -10.07 -3.33 -14.94
C LEU A 99 -8.57 -3.32 -14.70
N LEU A 100 -7.91 -2.23 -15.06
CA LEU A 100 -6.47 -2.06 -14.93
C LEU A 100 -6.16 -0.81 -14.12
N TRP A 101 -5.18 -0.92 -13.22
CA TRP A 101 -4.68 0.24 -12.50
C TRP A 101 -4.04 1.23 -13.48
N HIS A 102 -4.53 2.47 -13.49
CA HIS A 102 -4.04 3.48 -14.44
C HIS A 102 -2.89 4.34 -13.86
N GLY A 103 -2.58 4.19 -12.57
CA GLY A 103 -1.65 5.07 -11.87
C GLY A 103 -2.36 6.17 -11.08
N ARG A 104 -1.54 7.08 -10.54
CA ARG A 104 -2.04 8.25 -9.83
C ARG A 104 -2.57 9.26 -10.85
N LEU A 105 -3.84 9.64 -10.70
CA LEU A 105 -4.42 10.72 -11.48
C LEU A 105 -3.67 12.02 -11.14
N ALA A 106 -3.10 12.67 -12.14
CA ALA A 106 -2.70 14.06 -12.00
C ALA A 106 -3.97 14.92 -11.97
N PRO A 107 -4.02 15.98 -11.14
CA PRO A 107 -5.09 16.96 -11.30
C PRO A 107 -5.03 17.52 -12.73
N PRO A 108 -6.19 17.74 -13.38
CA PRO A 108 -6.20 18.39 -14.69
C PRO A 108 -5.42 19.70 -14.56
N ALA A 109 -4.42 19.90 -15.43
CA ALA A 109 -3.75 21.17 -15.52
C ALA A 109 -4.84 22.21 -15.79
N ALA A 110 -4.98 23.21 -14.92
CA ALA A 110 -5.90 24.31 -15.19
C ALA A 110 -5.47 24.91 -16.53
N ASP A 111 -6.33 24.78 -17.55
CA ASP A 111 -6.09 25.39 -18.86
C ASP A 111 -5.75 26.87 -18.64
N ALA A 112 -4.52 27.24 -18.96
CA ALA A 112 -4.01 28.61 -18.85
C ALA A 112 -4.67 29.59 -19.85
N THR A 113 -5.88 29.30 -20.32
CA THR A 113 -6.62 30.04 -21.34
C THR A 113 -7.68 30.98 -20.76
N ASN A 114 -7.96 30.96 -19.45
CA ASN A 114 -8.86 31.94 -18.82
C ASN A 114 -8.27 32.52 -17.53
N ALA A 115 -7.19 33.30 -17.67
CA ALA A 115 -6.79 34.25 -16.64
C ALA A 115 -7.47 35.61 -16.94
N PRO A 116 -8.26 36.20 -16.02
CA PRO A 116 -8.60 37.61 -16.15
C PRO A 116 -7.31 38.42 -16.04
N ALA A 117 -7.08 39.30 -17.02
CA ALA A 117 -5.95 40.22 -17.04
C ALA A 117 -6.06 41.21 -15.86
N ALA A 118 -5.50 40.84 -14.71
CA ALA A 118 -5.28 41.75 -13.60
C ALA A 118 -3.85 42.30 -13.69
N ALA A 119 -3.78 43.50 -14.26
CA ALA A 119 -2.81 44.58 -14.06
C ALA A 119 -1.38 44.25 -13.58
N SER A 120 -0.43 44.70 -14.40
CA SER A 120 0.99 44.76 -14.14
C SER A 120 1.39 45.61 -12.91
N SER A 121 2.43 45.11 -12.22
CA SER A 121 3.57 45.84 -11.61
C SER A 121 3.48 46.28 -10.13
N PRO A 122 4.63 46.44 -9.43
CA PRO A 122 5.86 45.61 -9.45
C PRO A 122 6.50 45.38 -8.05
N ALA A 123 7.49 44.49 -8.02
CA ALA A 123 8.67 44.50 -7.13
C ALA A 123 8.49 44.67 -5.61
N ALA A 124 8.64 43.58 -4.87
CA ALA A 124 9.38 43.60 -3.61
C ALA A 124 10.19 42.30 -3.49
N ALA A 125 11.51 42.45 -3.44
CA ALA A 125 12.48 41.40 -3.28
C ALA A 125 12.21 40.60 -1.99
N SER A 126 12.00 39.28 -2.10
CA SER A 126 12.23 38.39 -0.95
C SER A 126 13.71 38.04 -0.92
N VAL A 127 14.41 38.87 -0.15
CA VAL A 127 15.73 38.60 0.42
C VAL A 127 15.77 37.21 1.04
N ALA A 128 16.87 36.52 0.76
CA ALA A 128 17.24 35.22 1.28
C ALA A 128 17.01 35.13 2.80
N SER A 129 16.25 34.13 3.24
CA SER A 129 16.20 33.71 4.63
C SER A 129 17.12 32.51 4.79
N SER A 130 18.35 32.76 5.23
CA SER A 130 19.28 31.75 5.73
C SER A 130 18.67 31.00 6.93
N PRO A 131 19.03 29.72 7.15
CA PRO A 131 18.46 28.92 8.24
C PRO A 131 19.06 29.35 9.59
N ALA A 132 18.21 29.66 10.56
CA ALA A 132 18.60 29.90 11.95
C ALA A 132 17.92 28.87 12.86
N GLN A 133 18.72 27.92 13.36
CA GLN A 133 18.51 27.25 14.66
C GLN A 133 19.31 28.03 15.72
N PRO A 134 19.11 27.83 17.04
CA PRO A 134 17.89 27.56 17.81
C PRO A 134 17.81 28.47 19.08
N ALA A 135 16.64 28.57 19.75
CA ALA A 135 16.60 28.95 21.17
C ALA A 135 15.40 28.28 21.86
N GLN A 136 15.73 27.30 22.71
CA GLN A 136 14.78 26.58 23.56
C GLN A 136 14.33 27.47 24.74
N PRO A 137 13.08 27.29 25.24
CA PRO A 137 12.61 27.99 26.44
C PRO A 137 13.37 27.59 27.70
N PRO A 138 13.51 28.48 28.70
CA PRO A 138 14.22 28.20 29.94
C PRO A 138 13.53 27.08 30.74
N GLN A 139 14.32 26.06 31.11
CA GLN A 139 13.88 24.97 31.97
C GLN A 139 13.78 25.43 33.45
N PRO A 140 12.85 24.89 34.25
CA PRO A 140 12.78 25.15 35.68
C PRO A 140 14.00 24.57 36.45
N PRO A 141 14.35 25.13 37.62
CA PRO A 141 15.56 24.75 38.36
C PRO A 141 15.54 23.29 38.81
N GLN A 142 16.64 22.58 38.53
CA GLN A 142 16.86 21.18 38.91
C GLN A 142 17.23 21.05 40.41
N PRO A 143 16.86 19.95 41.09
CA PRO A 143 17.35 19.63 42.43
C PRO A 143 18.86 19.27 42.41
N ALA A 144 19.53 19.52 43.54
CA ALA A 144 20.98 19.41 43.75
C ALA A 144 21.63 18.06 43.32
N PRO A 145 22.93 18.07 42.95
CA PRO A 145 23.65 16.89 42.47
C PRO A 145 23.93 15.85 43.57
N GLN A 146 23.68 14.59 43.26
CA GLN A 146 24.08 13.43 44.05
C GLN A 146 25.62 13.21 43.93
N PRO A 147 26.32 12.77 44.98
CA PRO A 147 27.77 12.50 44.93
C PRO A 147 28.09 11.34 43.97
N ALA A 148 29.14 11.53 43.17
CA ALA A 148 29.65 10.57 42.21
C ALA A 148 30.12 9.25 42.86
N GLU A 149 29.65 8.11 42.35
CA GLU A 149 30.25 6.80 42.59
C GLU A 149 31.62 6.69 41.87
N PRO A 150 32.66 6.18 42.53
CA PRO A 150 34.00 6.04 41.94
C PRO A 150 34.08 4.90 40.93
N PRO A 151 35.01 4.96 39.95
CA PRO A 151 35.16 3.94 38.92
C PRO A 151 35.74 2.63 39.50
N THR A 152 35.11 1.50 39.16
CA THR A 152 35.64 0.16 39.44
C THR A 152 36.88 -0.12 38.57
N PRO A 153 38.02 -0.55 39.15
CA PRO A 153 39.20 -0.96 38.38
C PRO A 153 39.02 -2.34 37.72
N PRO A 154 39.80 -2.68 36.69
CA PRO A 154 39.72 -3.97 36.01
C PRO A 154 40.28 -5.09 36.90
N ALA A 155 39.53 -6.16 37.09
CA ALA A 155 40.03 -7.36 37.77
C ALA A 155 40.81 -8.22 36.75
N SER A 156 42.11 -8.30 37.00
CA SER A 156 43.07 -9.20 36.35
C SER A 156 42.74 -10.66 36.60
N SER A 157 42.88 -11.51 35.58
CA SER A 157 43.03 -12.96 35.72
C SER A 157 44.23 -13.31 36.60
N PRO A 158 44.19 -14.49 37.27
CA PRO A 158 45.32 -15.38 37.16
C PRO A 158 44.94 -16.85 36.92
N ALA A 159 45.87 -17.53 36.26
CA ALA A 159 45.92 -18.96 36.00
C ALA A 159 46.31 -19.78 37.25
N ALA A 160 45.82 -21.03 37.28
CA ALA A 160 46.38 -22.31 37.78
C ALA A 160 47.26 -22.36 39.06
N PRO A 161 47.26 -23.48 39.80
CA PRO A 161 47.86 -24.74 39.32
C PRO A 161 46.89 -25.91 39.18
#